data_AF-A0A7Y3JEP1-F1
#
_entry.id   AF-A0A7Y3JEP1-F1
#
_cell.length_a   1.000
_cell.length_b   1.000
_cell.length_c   1.000
_cell.angle_alpha   90.00
_cell.angle_beta   90.00
_cell.angle_gamma   90.00
#
_symmetry.space_group_name_H-M   'P 1'
#
loop_
_entity.id
_entity.type
_entity.pdbx_description
1 polymer ?
#
loop_
_entity_poly.entity_id
_entity_poly.type
_entity_poly.pdbx_seq_one_letter_code
_entity_poly.pdbx_strand_id
1 'polypeptide(L)'
;MTFSWENWVVALQGTQESPLLDDGQRASLAWMGKRLPQSGLVLADEVGTGKTRIACAVVQAVLKVNGRAAVVVPHGLMHQWQEEAKKLGMPPAKTFTSVSDFVEKAKDLIKNEQSKLWDSIAPKPDAPEWLLISHGFRSPQVRQGKKLAEWRVALPSYVLAQLSSKAARTDRRTLVGKLLDDPHKVIKSISEEIADRFDKKGREVLRKRLEELPPYRRGGDNKSLAENLQNGGREVVEKLLGYWLGEFDLLVIDEAHKSRSEVDDPDDKTTVVSGSLLSRLVDSILRQPQTGRRLCLTATPMELEPSQWLDLLKRARSDLNAVEVKKKKTVKVTIEEFQVATRDAAIAPDESERLAELINASKAFEDMLKDFVTRRRRNEDEIIQHFSSRLGQSNGKPHPHRRSRPLPIGWADGRCPGIC
;
A
#
# COMPACT_ATOMS: atom_id res chain seq x y z
N MET A 1 -12.80 -12.57 20.24
CA MET A 1 -11.55 -13.35 20.06
C MET A 1 -10.51 -12.42 19.49
N THR A 2 -9.28 -12.45 19.99
CA THR A 2 -8.16 -11.66 19.44
C THR A 2 -7.59 -12.35 18.21
N PHE A 3 -7.17 -11.57 17.20
CA PHE A 3 -6.53 -12.08 15.99
C PHE A 3 -5.26 -12.90 16.32
N SER A 4 -5.04 -13.99 15.57
CA SER A 4 -3.81 -14.80 15.63
C SER A 4 -3.44 -15.32 14.24
N TRP A 5 -2.15 -15.26 13.92
CA TRP A 5 -1.62 -15.81 12.67
C TRP A 5 -1.73 -17.33 12.57
N GLU A 6 -1.75 -18.04 13.70
CA GLU A 6 -1.93 -19.50 13.71
C GLU A 6 -3.34 -19.87 13.22
N ASN A 7 -4.36 -19.21 13.78
CA ASN A 7 -5.74 -19.37 13.33
C ASN A 7 -5.90 -18.92 11.88
N TRP A 8 -5.20 -17.85 11.48
CA TRP A 8 -5.20 -17.37 10.10
C TRP A 8 -4.72 -18.43 9.12
N VAL A 9 -3.67 -19.22 9.44
CA VAL A 9 -3.19 -20.32 8.59
C VAL A 9 -4.29 -21.36 8.35
N VAL A 10 -5.01 -21.74 9.41
CA VAL A 10 -6.15 -22.68 9.32
C VAL A 10 -7.27 -22.08 8.45
N ALA A 11 -7.60 -20.80 8.64
CA ALA A 11 -8.61 -20.12 7.84
C ALA A 11 -8.20 -19.98 6.36
N LEU A 12 -6.90 -19.81 6.09
CA LEU A 12 -6.35 -19.75 4.74
C LEU A 12 -6.47 -21.10 4.03
N GLN A 13 -6.16 -22.21 4.72
CA GLN A 13 -6.33 -23.57 4.20
C GLN A 13 -7.78 -23.81 3.76
N GLY A 14 -8.77 -23.42 4.57
CA GLY A 14 -10.17 -23.53 4.17
C GLY A 14 -10.54 -22.64 2.96
N THR A 15 -9.85 -21.51 2.76
CA THR A 15 -10.05 -20.68 1.56
C THR A 15 -9.39 -21.30 0.31
N GLN A 16 -8.31 -22.07 0.47
CA GLN A 16 -7.64 -22.79 -0.62
C GLN A 16 -8.52 -23.86 -1.26
N GLU A 17 -9.59 -24.31 -0.61
CA GLU A 17 -10.54 -25.30 -1.16
C GLU A 17 -11.57 -24.66 -2.10
N SER A 18 -11.61 -23.33 -2.21
CA SER A 18 -12.56 -22.61 -3.07
C SER A 18 -12.46 -23.06 -4.54
N PRO A 19 -13.56 -23.40 -5.22
CA PRO A 19 -13.53 -23.77 -6.64
C PRO A 19 -13.18 -22.60 -7.56
N LEU A 20 -13.14 -21.37 -7.03
CA LEU A 20 -12.83 -20.15 -7.78
C LEU A 20 -11.32 -19.88 -7.96
N LEU A 21 -10.49 -20.70 -7.33
CA LEU A 21 -9.04 -20.63 -7.39
C LEU A 21 -8.49 -21.69 -8.35
N ASP A 22 -7.55 -21.32 -9.21
CA ASP A 22 -6.78 -22.30 -9.98
C ASP A 22 -5.66 -22.92 -9.12
N ASP A 23 -5.04 -23.99 -9.61
CA ASP A 23 -4.02 -24.73 -8.87
C ASP A 23 -2.77 -23.89 -8.60
N GLY A 24 -2.40 -22.99 -9.52
CA GLY A 24 -1.33 -22.04 -9.30
C GLY A 24 -1.63 -21.06 -8.16
N GLN A 25 -2.87 -20.57 -8.06
CA GLN A 25 -3.33 -19.70 -6.99
C GLN A 25 -3.33 -20.44 -5.65
N ARG A 26 -3.79 -21.70 -5.63
CA ARG A 26 -3.73 -22.57 -4.43
C ARG A 26 -2.28 -22.79 -3.98
N ALA A 27 -1.37 -23.04 -4.91
CA ALA A 27 0.06 -23.20 -4.61
C ALA A 27 0.66 -21.92 -4.01
N SER A 28 0.34 -20.74 -4.57
CA SER A 28 0.77 -19.45 -3.99
C SER A 28 0.21 -19.25 -2.58
N LEU A 29 -1.06 -19.57 -2.33
CA LEU A 29 -1.65 -19.48 -0.99
C LEU A 29 -1.00 -20.46 -0.02
N ALA A 30 -0.68 -21.69 -0.44
CA ALA A 30 0.03 -22.67 0.38
C ALA A 30 1.46 -22.21 0.71
N TRP A 31 2.15 -21.59 -0.26
CA TRP A 31 3.46 -20.97 -0.06
C TRP A 31 3.38 -19.81 0.94
N MET A 32 2.37 -18.94 0.82
CA MET A 32 2.13 -17.82 1.74
C MET A 32 1.76 -18.29 3.15
N GLY A 33 0.93 -19.33 3.28
CA GLY A 33 0.51 -19.87 4.57
C GLY A 33 1.67 -20.29 5.47
N LYS A 34 2.78 -20.75 4.86
CA LYS A 34 4.00 -21.16 5.57
C LYS A 34 4.91 -19.99 5.98
N ARG A 35 4.74 -18.80 5.38
CA ARG A 35 5.73 -17.70 5.44
C ARG A 35 5.18 -16.38 5.92
N LEU A 36 3.97 -16.00 5.52
CA LEU A 36 3.35 -14.72 5.90
C LEU A 36 3.25 -14.53 7.43
N PRO A 37 2.93 -15.58 8.23
CA PRO A 37 2.98 -15.47 9.69
C PRO A 37 4.33 -15.02 10.25
N GLN A 38 5.43 -15.32 9.56
CA GLN A 38 6.79 -15.08 10.03
C GLN A 38 7.35 -13.77 9.47
N SER A 39 7.05 -13.45 8.20
CA SER A 39 7.65 -12.32 7.49
C SER A 39 6.67 -11.72 6.48
N GLY A 40 6.87 -10.45 6.13
CA GLY A 40 6.27 -9.85 4.95
C GLY A 40 6.67 -10.54 3.65
N LEU A 41 5.78 -10.46 2.63
CA LEU A 41 5.96 -11.15 1.35
C LEU A 41 5.69 -10.23 0.15
N VAL A 42 6.24 -10.62 -1.00
CA VAL A 42 6.02 -10.01 -2.31
C VAL A 42 5.43 -11.06 -3.26
N LEU A 43 4.23 -10.79 -3.76
CA LEU A 43 3.60 -11.53 -4.86
C LEU A 43 3.92 -10.83 -6.17
N ALA A 44 4.89 -11.38 -6.89
CA ALA A 44 5.51 -10.77 -8.05
C ALA A 44 5.09 -11.41 -9.39
N ASP A 45 3.92 -12.08 -9.40
CA ASP A 45 3.40 -12.80 -10.56
C ASP A 45 3.14 -11.90 -11.76
N GLU A 46 3.21 -12.44 -12.97
CA GLU A 46 2.94 -11.71 -14.20
C GLU A 46 1.50 -11.18 -14.30
N VAL A 47 1.28 -10.23 -15.20
CA VAL A 47 -0.07 -9.68 -15.47
C VAL A 47 -1.00 -10.79 -15.95
N GLY A 48 -2.23 -10.81 -15.42
CA GLY A 48 -3.26 -11.78 -15.81
C GLY A 48 -3.29 -13.08 -15.01
N THR A 49 -2.31 -13.32 -14.13
CA THR A 49 -2.22 -14.54 -13.30
C THR A 49 -3.17 -14.56 -12.08
N GLY A 50 -3.95 -13.50 -11.86
CA GLY A 50 -4.93 -13.47 -10.76
C GLY A 50 -4.40 -13.02 -9.38
N LYS A 51 -3.33 -12.22 -9.31
CA LYS A 51 -2.78 -11.67 -8.04
C LYS A 51 -3.84 -11.07 -7.10
N THR A 52 -4.78 -10.31 -7.64
CA THR A 52 -5.88 -9.71 -6.88
C THR A 52 -6.73 -10.77 -6.18
N ARG A 53 -7.02 -11.90 -6.85
CA ARG A 53 -7.81 -12.98 -6.27
C ARG A 53 -7.07 -13.69 -5.13
N ILE A 54 -5.78 -13.94 -5.29
CA ILE A 54 -4.92 -14.46 -4.21
C ILE A 54 -4.95 -13.52 -3.01
N ALA A 55 -4.76 -12.22 -3.25
CA ALA A 55 -4.77 -11.23 -2.19
C ALA A 55 -6.14 -11.13 -1.49
N CYS A 56 -7.25 -11.19 -2.21
CA CYS A 56 -8.59 -11.26 -1.62
C CYS A 56 -8.77 -12.52 -0.75
N ALA A 57 -8.26 -13.68 -1.16
CA ALA A 57 -8.28 -14.89 -0.35
C ALA A 57 -7.48 -14.74 0.96
N VAL A 58 -6.30 -14.10 0.91
CA VAL A 58 -5.48 -13.76 2.09
C VAL A 58 -6.25 -12.83 3.04
N VAL A 59 -6.88 -11.77 2.50
CA VAL A 59 -7.71 -10.82 3.29
C VAL A 59 -8.92 -11.52 3.90
N GLN A 60 -9.62 -12.37 3.14
CA GLN A 60 -10.76 -13.12 3.62
C GLN A 60 -10.38 -14.00 4.82
N ALA A 61 -9.22 -14.66 4.78
CA ALA A 61 -8.73 -15.45 5.90
C ALA A 61 -8.48 -14.59 7.15
N VAL A 62 -8.01 -13.34 7.00
CA VAL A 62 -7.86 -12.39 8.13
C VAL A 62 -9.20 -12.08 8.76
N LEU A 63 -10.22 -11.77 7.95
CA LEU A 63 -11.55 -11.46 8.44
C LEU A 63 -12.21 -12.65 9.17
N LYS A 64 -12.03 -13.88 8.66
CA LYS A 64 -12.55 -15.11 9.27
C LYS A 64 -12.03 -15.35 10.69
N VAL A 65 -10.87 -14.80 11.04
CA VAL A 65 -10.27 -14.94 12.38
C VAL A 65 -10.31 -13.64 13.19
N ASN A 66 -11.30 -12.79 12.90
CA ASN A 66 -11.55 -11.51 13.59
C ASN A 66 -10.44 -10.46 13.45
N GLY A 67 -9.59 -10.57 12.42
CA GLY A 67 -8.58 -9.55 12.13
C GLY A 67 -9.09 -8.44 11.22
N ARG A 68 -8.27 -7.41 11.06
CA ARG A 68 -8.50 -6.28 10.16
C ARG A 68 -7.45 -6.18 9.07
N ALA A 69 -7.89 -5.79 7.88
CA ALA A 69 -6.99 -5.58 6.75
C ALA A 69 -7.19 -4.21 6.10
N ALA A 70 -6.13 -3.63 5.56
CA ALA A 70 -6.24 -2.51 4.63
C ALA A 70 -5.55 -2.86 3.31
N VAL A 71 -6.25 -2.62 2.22
CA VAL A 71 -5.78 -2.86 0.86
C VAL A 71 -5.56 -1.52 0.19
N VAL A 72 -4.31 -1.24 -0.18
CA VAL A 72 -3.86 0.02 -0.75
C VAL A 72 -3.70 -0.16 -2.26
N VAL A 73 -4.54 0.50 -3.05
CA VAL A 73 -4.66 0.26 -4.51
C VAL A 73 -4.67 1.56 -5.32
N PRO A 74 -4.23 1.55 -6.58
CA PRO A 74 -4.50 2.68 -7.49
C PRO A 74 -6.00 2.95 -7.59
N HIS A 75 -6.40 4.24 -7.62
CA HIS A 75 -7.82 4.64 -7.63
C HIS A 75 -8.65 3.91 -8.70
N GLY A 76 -8.12 3.80 -9.93
CA GLY A 76 -8.81 3.15 -11.04
C GLY A 76 -9.02 1.63 -10.87
N LEU A 77 -8.33 0.98 -9.93
CA LEU A 77 -8.45 -0.47 -9.68
C LEU A 77 -9.43 -0.81 -8.54
N MET A 78 -9.98 0.18 -7.83
CA MET A 78 -10.84 -0.07 -6.67
C MET A 78 -12.09 -0.90 -7.02
N HIS A 79 -12.69 -0.66 -8.18
CA HIS A 79 -13.86 -1.43 -8.65
C HIS A 79 -13.51 -2.90 -8.87
N GLN A 80 -12.40 -3.17 -9.56
CA GLN A 80 -11.93 -4.53 -9.83
C GLN A 80 -11.67 -5.29 -8.51
N TRP A 81 -11.08 -4.63 -7.51
CA TRP A 81 -10.87 -5.22 -6.18
C TRP A 81 -12.18 -5.58 -5.48
N GLN A 82 -13.20 -4.73 -5.53
CA GLN A 82 -14.52 -5.03 -4.95
C GLN A 82 -15.20 -6.20 -5.68
N GLU A 83 -15.10 -6.27 -7.00
CA GLU A 83 -15.66 -7.38 -7.78
C GLU A 83 -14.99 -8.72 -7.45
N GLU A 84 -13.66 -8.75 -7.37
CA GLU A 84 -12.91 -9.96 -6.99
C GLU A 84 -13.22 -10.39 -5.55
N ALA A 85 -13.29 -9.44 -4.61
CA ALA A 85 -13.69 -9.71 -3.24
C ALA A 85 -15.12 -10.29 -3.16
N LYS A 86 -16.06 -9.72 -3.93
CA LYS A 86 -17.45 -10.21 -4.02
C LYS A 86 -17.53 -11.64 -4.55
N LYS A 87 -16.72 -12.00 -5.55
CA LYS A 87 -16.67 -13.39 -6.07
C LYS A 87 -16.30 -14.39 -4.97
N LEU A 88 -15.40 -14.02 -4.06
CA LEU A 88 -15.03 -14.85 -2.91
C LEU A 88 -16.01 -14.76 -1.74
N GLY A 89 -17.13 -14.03 -1.87
CA GLY A 89 -18.13 -13.87 -0.81
C GLY A 89 -17.67 -12.96 0.34
N MET A 90 -16.69 -12.08 0.11
CA MET A 90 -16.29 -11.09 1.11
C MET A 90 -17.35 -10.00 1.27
N PRO A 91 -17.50 -9.41 2.47
CA PRO A 91 -18.34 -8.24 2.64
C PRO A 91 -17.77 -7.05 1.82
N PRO A 92 -18.61 -6.09 1.41
CA PRO A 92 -18.14 -4.92 0.68
C PRO A 92 -17.13 -4.13 1.54
N ALA A 93 -16.02 -3.71 0.93
CA ALA A 93 -15.04 -2.88 1.63
C ALA A 93 -15.60 -1.47 1.86
N LYS A 94 -15.16 -0.85 2.96
CA LYS A 94 -15.26 0.60 3.12
C LYS A 94 -14.15 1.28 2.30
N THR A 95 -14.55 2.15 1.38
CA THR A 95 -13.66 2.77 0.39
C THR A 95 -13.20 4.14 0.85
N PHE A 96 -11.89 4.39 0.82
CA PHE A 96 -11.27 5.67 1.14
C PHE A 96 -10.41 6.16 -0.03
N THR A 97 -10.95 7.10 -0.80
CA THR A 97 -10.27 7.73 -1.95
C THR A 97 -9.45 8.94 -1.50
N SER A 98 -10.10 9.87 -0.83
CA SER A 98 -9.51 11.04 -0.18
C SER A 98 -10.28 11.35 1.10
N VAL A 99 -9.65 12.04 2.04
CA VAL A 99 -10.37 12.45 3.26
C VAL A 99 -11.41 13.54 2.95
N SER A 100 -11.19 14.37 1.93
CA SER A 100 -12.20 15.35 1.48
C SER A 100 -13.46 14.66 0.97
N ASP A 101 -13.30 13.62 0.15
CA ASP A 101 -14.42 12.84 -0.41
C ASP A 101 -15.21 12.17 0.72
N PHE A 102 -14.50 11.63 1.73
CA PHE A 102 -15.14 11.10 2.92
C PHE A 102 -15.95 12.18 3.64
N VAL A 103 -15.35 13.35 3.88
CA VAL A 103 -16.02 14.45 4.60
C VAL A 103 -17.25 14.95 3.84
N GLU A 104 -17.20 15.02 2.51
CA GLU A 104 -18.35 15.38 1.68
C GLU A 104 -19.45 14.33 1.75
N LYS A 105 -19.12 13.06 1.53
CA LYS A 105 -20.07 11.95 1.68
C LYS A 105 -20.73 11.93 3.06
N ALA A 106 -19.94 12.14 4.11
CA ALA A 106 -20.43 12.18 5.48
C ALA A 106 -21.33 13.40 5.74
N LYS A 107 -21.01 14.58 5.18
CA LYS A 107 -21.89 15.76 5.27
C LYS A 107 -23.24 15.49 4.63
N ASP A 108 -23.26 14.82 3.48
CA ASP A 108 -24.51 14.52 2.77
C ASP A 108 -25.38 13.52 3.55
N LEU A 109 -24.77 12.50 4.16
CA LEU A 109 -25.50 11.60 5.08
C LEU A 109 -26.13 12.35 6.26
N ILE A 110 -25.37 13.27 6.87
CA ILE A 110 -25.86 14.06 8.01
C ILE A 110 -26.96 15.04 7.60
N LYS A 111 -26.84 15.68 6.42
CA LYS A 111 -27.87 16.60 5.90
C LYS A 111 -29.18 15.89 5.60
N ASN A 112 -29.11 14.68 5.04
CA ASN A 112 -30.28 13.90 4.66
C ASN A 112 -30.89 13.10 5.82
N GLU A 113 -30.55 13.43 7.08
CA GLU A 113 -30.96 12.73 8.30
C GLU A 113 -30.63 11.21 8.31
N GLN A 114 -29.70 10.80 7.46
CA GLN A 114 -29.18 9.44 7.35
C GLN A 114 -27.96 9.24 8.26
N SER A 115 -27.91 9.93 9.40
CA SER A 115 -26.82 9.82 10.37
C SER A 115 -26.61 8.39 10.89
N LYS A 116 -27.68 7.58 10.88
CA LYS A 116 -27.61 6.13 11.17
C LYS A 116 -26.72 5.34 10.20
N LEU A 117 -26.43 5.88 9.01
CA LEU A 117 -25.52 5.28 8.02
C LEU A 117 -24.05 5.65 8.24
N TRP A 118 -23.71 6.48 9.25
CA TRP A 118 -22.31 6.80 9.58
C TRP A 118 -21.45 5.54 9.71
N ASP A 119 -21.98 4.56 10.43
CA ASP A 119 -21.40 3.23 10.63
C ASP A 119 -21.07 2.45 9.35
N SER A 120 -21.77 2.75 8.25
CA SER A 120 -21.54 2.10 6.96
C SER A 120 -20.33 2.67 6.22
N ILE A 121 -19.88 3.89 6.56
CA ILE A 121 -18.76 4.56 5.90
C ILE A 121 -17.55 4.77 6.82
N ALA A 122 -17.75 4.97 8.12
CA ALA A 122 -16.69 5.22 9.09
C ALA A 122 -15.95 3.93 9.45
N PRO A 123 -14.64 3.98 9.74
CA PRO A 123 -13.88 2.81 10.16
C PRO A 123 -14.41 2.27 11.50
N LYS A 124 -14.39 0.95 11.66
CA LYS A 124 -14.72 0.22 12.90
C LYS A 124 -13.52 -0.63 13.36
N PRO A 125 -12.54 -0.03 14.05
CA PRO A 125 -11.33 -0.74 14.48
C PRO A 125 -11.53 -1.88 15.46
N ASP A 126 -12.69 -1.91 16.14
CA ASP A 126 -13.01 -2.94 17.13
C ASP A 126 -13.81 -4.11 16.53
N ALA A 127 -13.95 -4.15 15.21
CA ALA A 127 -14.67 -5.19 14.47
C ALA A 127 -13.84 -5.72 13.28
N PRO A 128 -14.06 -6.97 12.84
CA PRO A 128 -13.46 -7.47 11.63
C PRO A 128 -13.98 -6.67 10.43
N GLU A 129 -13.08 -5.93 9.80
CA GLU A 129 -13.38 -5.18 8.59
C GLU A 129 -12.14 -5.10 7.70
N TRP A 130 -12.37 -4.84 6.43
CA TRP A 130 -11.32 -4.48 5.51
C TRP A 130 -11.62 -3.16 4.83
N LEU A 131 -10.58 -2.34 4.72
CA LEU A 131 -10.65 -1.05 4.06
C LEU A 131 -9.98 -1.13 2.69
N LEU A 132 -10.61 -0.51 1.70
CA LEU A 132 -10.02 -0.33 0.38
C LEU A 132 -9.60 1.13 0.24
N ILE A 133 -8.30 1.37 0.20
CA ILE A 133 -7.69 2.69 0.34
C ILE A 133 -6.96 3.03 -0.96
N SER A 134 -7.23 4.20 -1.52
CA SER A 134 -6.52 4.64 -2.70
C SER A 134 -5.05 4.97 -2.37
N HIS A 135 -4.13 4.73 -3.30
CA HIS A 135 -2.76 5.28 -3.26
C HIS A 135 -2.76 6.81 -3.10
N GLY A 136 -3.80 7.49 -3.56
CA GLY A 136 -3.97 8.93 -3.43
C GLY A 136 -4.49 9.37 -2.06
N PHE A 137 -4.85 8.44 -1.17
CA PHE A 137 -5.30 8.77 0.17
C PHE A 137 -4.15 9.38 0.96
N ARG A 138 -4.28 10.67 1.25
CA ARG A 138 -3.23 11.47 1.88
C ARG A 138 -3.83 12.32 2.97
N SER A 139 -2.96 12.76 3.88
CA SER A 139 -3.26 14.02 4.58
C SER A 139 -3.40 15.11 3.50
N PRO A 140 -4.58 15.72 3.32
CA PRO A 140 -4.78 16.73 2.27
C PRO A 140 -3.96 17.97 2.57
N GLN A 141 -3.64 18.82 1.59
CA GLN A 141 -2.88 20.05 1.82
C GLN A 141 -3.58 20.99 2.83
N VAL A 142 -2.79 21.78 3.59
CA VAL A 142 -3.32 22.75 4.58
C VAL A 142 -4.14 23.84 3.87
N ARG A 143 -3.76 24.14 2.63
CA ARG A 143 -4.46 25.05 1.73
C ARG A 143 -4.90 24.28 0.50
N GLN A 144 -6.07 24.62 -0.03
CA GLN A 144 -6.54 24.24 -1.36
C GLN A 144 -6.68 25.53 -2.17
N GLY A 145 -5.67 25.83 -2.99
CA GLY A 145 -5.49 27.15 -3.57
C GLY A 145 -5.42 28.23 -2.49
N LYS A 146 -6.25 29.28 -2.59
CA LYS A 146 -6.28 30.39 -1.62
C LYS A 146 -7.02 30.07 -0.31
N LYS A 147 -7.81 28.97 -0.26
CA LYS A 147 -8.65 28.64 0.90
C LYS A 147 -7.97 27.64 1.83
N LEU A 148 -8.17 27.79 3.13
CA LEU A 148 -7.74 26.80 4.12
C LEU A 148 -8.61 25.54 4.02
N ALA A 149 -7.98 24.37 4.06
CA ALA A 149 -8.69 23.10 4.19
C ALA A 149 -9.22 23.00 5.63
N GLU A 150 -10.35 23.64 5.89
CA GLU A 150 -10.90 23.92 7.21
C GLU A 150 -10.92 22.70 8.13
N TRP A 151 -11.32 21.56 7.60
CA TRP A 151 -11.43 20.33 8.37
C TRP A 151 -10.05 19.79 8.83
N ARG A 152 -9.00 19.91 8.01
CA ARG A 152 -7.63 19.47 8.36
C ARG A 152 -7.06 20.33 9.47
N VAL A 153 -7.31 21.64 9.37
CA VAL A 153 -6.85 22.63 10.35
C VAL A 153 -7.61 22.49 11.66
N ALA A 154 -8.90 22.17 11.58
CA ALA A 154 -9.76 22.03 12.74
C ALA A 154 -9.54 20.73 13.53
N LEU A 155 -9.24 19.60 12.87
CA LEU A 155 -9.22 18.28 13.49
C LEU A 155 -8.38 18.21 14.80
N PRO A 156 -7.14 18.73 14.87
CA PRO A 156 -6.37 18.73 16.12
C PRO A 156 -7.08 19.44 17.28
N SER A 157 -7.69 20.59 17.02
CA SER A 157 -8.42 21.36 18.05
C SER A 157 -9.72 20.69 18.46
N TYR A 158 -10.41 19.98 17.56
CA TYR A 158 -11.60 19.20 17.92
C TYR A 158 -11.23 17.99 18.77
N VAL A 159 -10.14 17.29 18.47
CA VAL A 159 -9.64 16.19 19.32
C VAL A 159 -9.24 16.74 20.70
N LEU A 160 -8.49 17.85 20.75
CA LEU A 160 -8.14 18.51 22.00
C LEU A 160 -9.39 18.90 22.81
N ALA A 161 -10.43 19.41 22.14
CA ALA A 161 -11.71 19.73 22.76
C ALA A 161 -12.37 18.50 23.39
N GLN A 162 -12.35 17.34 22.72
CA GLN A 162 -12.90 16.10 23.27
C GLN A 162 -12.08 15.52 24.43
N LEU A 163 -10.77 15.78 24.46
CA LEU A 163 -9.88 15.41 25.56
C LEU A 163 -9.97 16.36 26.77
N SER A 164 -10.66 17.49 26.63
CA SER A 164 -10.81 18.49 27.69
C SER A 164 -11.83 18.09 28.75
N SER A 165 -11.76 18.73 29.92
CA SER A 165 -12.69 18.48 31.02
C SER A 165 -14.15 18.75 30.60
N LYS A 166 -15.10 18.05 31.22
CA LYS A 166 -16.54 18.25 30.95
C LYS A 166 -16.94 19.72 31.17
N ALA A 167 -16.41 20.37 32.21
CA ALA A 167 -16.65 21.79 32.49
C ALA A 167 -16.20 22.70 31.34
N ALA A 168 -15.00 22.48 30.78
CA ALA A 168 -14.50 23.26 29.65
C ALA A 168 -15.33 23.03 28.37
N ARG A 169 -15.81 21.80 28.15
CA ARG A 169 -16.67 21.48 26.99
C ARG A 169 -18.04 22.14 27.05
N THR A 170 -18.57 22.39 28.24
CA THR A 170 -19.90 23.02 28.43
C THR A 170 -19.85 24.54 28.59
N ASP A 171 -18.71 25.10 28.97
CA ASP A 171 -18.58 26.55 29.17
C ASP A 171 -18.33 27.29 27.84
N ARG A 172 -19.39 27.92 27.32
CA ARG A 172 -19.41 28.75 26.10
C ARG A 172 -18.50 29.99 26.15
N ARG A 173 -17.91 30.31 27.30
CA ARG A 173 -16.91 31.39 27.42
C ARG A 173 -15.52 30.90 27.02
N THR A 174 -15.24 29.61 27.20
CA THR A 174 -13.97 28.99 26.81
C THR A 174 -13.89 28.78 25.30
N LEU A 175 -12.66 28.69 24.78
CA LEU A 175 -12.44 28.41 23.36
C LEU A 175 -12.98 27.03 22.95
N VAL A 176 -12.83 26.04 23.84
CA VAL A 176 -13.33 24.67 23.66
C VAL A 176 -14.85 24.64 23.61
N GLY A 177 -15.52 25.28 24.57
CA GLY A 177 -16.98 25.35 24.59
C GLY A 177 -17.55 26.07 23.37
N LYS A 178 -16.92 27.18 22.92
CA LYS A 178 -17.31 27.86 21.66
C LYS A 178 -17.16 26.96 20.44
N LEU A 179 -16.08 26.18 20.37
CA LEU A 179 -15.84 25.26 19.26
C LEU A 179 -16.89 24.15 19.17
N LEU A 180 -17.39 23.69 20.32
CA LEU A 180 -18.37 22.60 20.41
C LEU A 180 -19.83 23.06 20.38
N ASP A 181 -20.11 24.36 20.52
CA ASP A 181 -21.47 24.93 20.51
C ASP A 181 -22.10 24.88 19.11
N ASP A 182 -21.35 25.28 18.09
CA ASP A 182 -21.68 25.05 16.67
C ASP A 182 -20.52 24.27 16.03
N PRO A 183 -20.53 22.92 16.10
CA PRO A 183 -19.44 22.11 15.60
C PRO A 183 -19.61 21.75 14.12
N HIS A 184 -18.49 21.60 13.43
CA HIS A 184 -18.48 20.85 12.17
C HIS A 184 -18.80 19.38 12.48
N LYS A 185 -20.04 18.96 12.18
CA LYS A 185 -20.62 17.69 12.65
C LYS A 185 -19.76 16.47 12.31
N VAL A 186 -19.18 16.43 11.12
CA VAL A 186 -18.31 15.31 10.68
C VAL A 186 -17.01 15.29 11.50
N ILE A 187 -16.35 16.44 11.64
CA ILE A 187 -15.08 16.54 12.38
C ILE A 187 -15.28 16.24 13.86
N LYS A 188 -16.40 16.68 14.44
CA LYS A 188 -16.79 16.33 15.79
C LYS A 188 -16.92 14.82 15.96
N SER A 189 -17.62 14.14 15.06
CA SER A 189 -17.81 12.68 15.10
C SER A 189 -16.46 11.94 15.03
N ILE A 190 -15.58 12.32 14.10
CA ILE A 190 -14.22 11.76 13.99
C ILE A 190 -13.43 12.01 15.29
N SER A 191 -13.52 13.21 15.85
CA SER A 191 -12.76 13.58 17.06
C SER A 191 -13.21 12.81 18.30
N GLU A 192 -14.51 12.52 18.41
CA GLU A 192 -15.09 11.70 19.49
C GLU A 192 -14.58 10.27 19.38
N GLU A 193 -14.66 9.68 18.18
CA GLU A 193 -14.13 8.34 17.91
C GLU A 193 -12.63 8.23 18.17
N ILE A 194 -11.84 9.26 17.89
CA ILE A 194 -10.41 9.27 18.23
C ILE A 194 -10.23 9.32 19.75
N ALA A 195 -10.91 10.24 20.44
CA ALA A 195 -10.73 10.43 21.87
C ALA A 195 -11.16 9.21 22.70
N ASP A 196 -12.20 8.50 22.26
CA ASP A 196 -12.73 7.32 22.93
C ASP A 196 -11.82 6.09 22.85
N ARG A 197 -10.82 6.09 21.96
CA ARG A 197 -9.82 5.02 21.84
C ARG A 197 -8.70 5.09 22.87
N PHE A 198 -8.53 6.22 23.54
CA PHE A 198 -7.44 6.41 24.49
C PHE A 198 -7.92 6.23 25.93
N ASP A 199 -7.13 5.47 26.68
CA ASP A 199 -7.21 5.41 28.14
C ASP A 199 -6.77 6.74 28.78
N LYS A 200 -6.89 6.85 30.10
CA LYS A 200 -6.58 8.10 30.82
C LYS A 200 -5.14 8.61 30.55
N LYS A 201 -4.16 7.70 30.51
CA LYS A 201 -2.75 8.05 30.29
C LYS A 201 -2.51 8.47 28.84
N GLY A 202 -3.06 7.74 27.87
CA GLY A 202 -2.99 8.07 26.45
C GLY A 202 -3.65 9.41 26.13
N ARG A 203 -4.79 9.71 26.75
CA ARG A 203 -5.47 11.01 26.65
C ARG A 203 -4.58 12.16 27.11
N GLU A 204 -3.85 12.00 28.22
CA GLU A 204 -2.89 12.99 28.73
C GLU A 204 -1.75 13.27 27.75
N VAL A 205 -1.13 12.22 27.22
CA VAL A 205 -0.01 12.35 26.26
C VAL A 205 -0.47 13.01 24.97
N LEU A 206 -1.62 12.57 24.44
CA LEU A 206 -2.18 13.16 23.21
C LEU A 206 -2.55 14.63 23.42
N ARG A 207 -3.14 14.98 24.58
CA ARG A 207 -3.52 16.35 24.90
C ARG A 207 -2.32 17.29 24.90
N LYS A 208 -1.25 16.94 25.64
CA LYS A 208 -0.03 17.78 25.72
C LYS A 208 0.54 18.10 24.35
N ARG A 209 0.57 17.10 23.47
CA ARG A 209 1.05 17.27 22.09
C ARG A 209 0.14 18.15 21.24
N LEU A 210 -1.16 18.12 21.47
CA LEU A 210 -2.12 18.97 20.75
C LEU A 210 -2.13 20.42 21.28
N GLU A 211 -1.80 20.63 22.56
CA GLU A 211 -1.67 21.95 23.18
C GLU A 211 -0.48 22.76 22.64
N GLU A 212 0.52 22.11 22.04
CA GLU A 212 1.64 22.75 21.34
C GLU A 212 1.19 23.47 20.04
N LEU A 213 0.02 23.11 19.49
CA LEU A 213 -0.50 23.74 18.28
C LEU A 213 -1.34 24.97 18.62
N PRO A 214 -1.24 26.06 17.83
CA PRO A 214 -2.15 27.19 17.96
C PRO A 214 -3.61 26.73 17.82
N PRO A 215 -4.56 27.27 18.58
CA PRO A 215 -5.92 26.76 18.53
C PRO A 215 -6.67 27.24 17.28
N TYR A 216 -7.51 26.36 16.73
CA TYR A 216 -8.37 26.69 15.60
C TYR A 216 -9.51 27.63 16.03
N ARG A 217 -9.77 28.66 15.22
CA ARG A 217 -10.82 29.66 15.41
C ARG A 217 -11.77 29.64 14.21
N ARG A 218 -12.99 29.12 14.39
CA ARG A 218 -14.00 29.09 13.33
C ARG A 218 -14.33 30.51 12.86
N GLY A 219 -14.31 30.74 11.55
CA GLY A 219 -14.57 32.07 10.95
C GLY A 219 -13.53 33.15 11.27
N GLY A 220 -12.43 32.80 11.96
CA GLY A 220 -11.37 33.73 12.35
C GLY A 220 -10.05 33.51 11.59
N ASP A 221 -9.02 34.25 12.00
CA ASP A 221 -7.67 34.08 11.46
C ASP A 221 -7.01 32.80 12.01
N ASN A 222 -6.59 31.92 11.10
CA ASN A 222 -5.92 30.65 11.38
C ASN A 222 -4.56 30.55 10.68
N LYS A 223 -3.94 31.67 10.26
CA LYS A 223 -2.64 31.68 9.56
C LYS A 223 -1.54 30.97 10.35
N SER A 224 -1.36 31.32 11.63
CA SER A 224 -0.33 30.70 12.47
C SER A 224 -0.51 29.20 12.64
N LEU A 225 -1.75 28.73 12.83
CA LEU A 225 -2.05 27.29 12.88
C LEU A 225 -1.74 26.62 11.53
N ALA A 226 -2.13 27.25 10.43
CA ALA A 226 -1.85 26.74 9.10
C ALA A 226 -0.34 26.60 8.83
N GLU A 227 0.44 27.62 9.18
CA GLU A 227 1.91 27.62 9.07
C GLU A 227 2.55 26.52 9.94
N ASN A 228 2.09 26.34 11.18
CA ASN A 228 2.55 25.23 12.03
C ASN A 228 2.22 23.85 11.44
N LEU A 229 1.04 23.69 10.85
CA LEU A 229 0.63 22.45 10.19
C LEU A 229 1.38 22.19 8.88
N GLN A 230 1.93 23.23 8.25
CA GLN A 230 2.86 23.11 7.12
C GLN A 230 4.25 22.72 7.61
N ASN A 231 4.75 23.40 8.65
CA ASN A 231 6.11 23.26 9.20
C ASN A 231 6.22 22.17 10.27
N GLY A 232 5.76 20.95 9.97
CA GLY A 232 5.91 19.76 10.83
C GLY A 232 4.64 19.29 11.55
N GLY A 233 3.62 20.15 11.70
CA GLY A 233 2.31 19.73 12.25
C GLY A 233 1.52 18.78 11.34
N ARG A 234 1.98 18.54 10.10
CA ARG A 234 1.42 17.52 9.19
C ARG A 234 1.42 16.13 9.83
N GLU A 235 2.50 15.76 10.54
CA GLU A 235 2.58 14.47 11.21
C GLU A 235 1.54 14.29 12.31
N VAL A 236 1.13 15.39 12.96
CA VAL A 236 0.08 15.33 13.98
C VAL A 236 -1.23 14.89 13.34
N VAL A 237 -1.61 15.51 12.22
CA VAL A 237 -2.83 15.15 11.48
C VAL A 237 -2.74 13.73 10.93
N GLU A 238 -1.61 13.34 10.34
CA GLU A 238 -1.39 11.97 9.83
C GLU A 238 -1.57 10.93 10.95
N LYS A 239 -1.03 11.19 12.15
CA LYS A 239 -1.20 10.32 13.32
C LYS A 239 -2.65 10.30 13.83
N LEU A 240 -3.36 11.43 13.84
CA LEU A 240 -4.78 11.49 14.21
C LEU A 240 -5.64 10.67 13.23
N LEU A 241 -5.37 10.74 11.92
CA LEU A 241 -6.02 9.90 10.93
C LEU A 241 -5.70 8.42 11.16
N GLY A 242 -4.45 8.09 11.49
CA GLY A 242 -4.08 6.72 11.87
C GLY A 242 -4.79 6.22 13.13
N TYR A 243 -5.01 7.08 14.14
CA TYR A 243 -5.82 6.72 15.31
C TYR A 243 -7.28 6.48 14.94
N TRP A 244 -7.82 7.27 14.03
CA TRP A 244 -9.19 7.11 13.56
C TRP A 244 -9.39 5.82 12.76
N LEU A 245 -8.49 5.53 11.81
CA LEU A 245 -8.52 4.32 10.99
C LEU A 245 -8.24 3.05 11.81
N GLY A 246 -7.51 3.17 12.93
CA GLY A 246 -7.11 2.06 13.78
C GLY A 246 -5.96 1.23 13.19
N GLU A 247 -5.61 0.14 13.86
CA GLU A 247 -4.51 -0.74 13.46
C GLU A 247 -4.99 -1.88 12.55
N PHE A 248 -4.12 -2.32 11.63
CA PHE A 248 -4.38 -3.40 10.69
C PHE A 248 -3.40 -4.55 10.89
N ASP A 249 -3.94 -5.77 11.04
CA ASP A 249 -3.15 -7.00 11.13
C ASP A 249 -2.44 -7.28 9.80
N LEU A 250 -3.12 -6.98 8.69
CA LEU A 250 -2.59 -7.14 7.34
C LEU A 250 -2.72 -5.85 6.53
N LEU A 251 -1.62 -5.42 5.89
CA LEU A 251 -1.70 -4.49 4.77
C LEU A 251 -1.41 -5.23 3.47
N VAL A 252 -2.27 -5.04 2.47
CA VAL A 252 -2.00 -5.45 1.11
C VAL A 252 -1.72 -4.20 0.30
N ILE A 253 -0.61 -4.18 -0.45
CA ILE A 253 -0.19 -3.02 -1.22
C ILE A 253 -0.13 -3.45 -2.67
N ASP A 254 -1.11 -3.03 -3.46
CA ASP A 254 -1.12 -3.26 -4.90
C ASP A 254 -0.21 -2.26 -5.61
N GLU A 255 0.40 -2.66 -6.73
CA GLU A 255 1.39 -1.85 -7.44
C GLU A 255 2.50 -1.32 -6.49
N ALA A 256 2.97 -2.20 -5.60
CA ALA A 256 3.86 -1.87 -4.49
C ALA A 256 5.26 -1.40 -4.91
N HIS A 257 5.60 -1.46 -6.19
CA HIS A 257 6.84 -0.90 -6.69
C HIS A 257 6.74 0.61 -6.97
N LYS A 258 5.54 1.18 -7.07
CA LYS A 258 5.37 2.61 -7.39
C LYS A 258 5.88 3.45 -6.23
N SER A 259 6.88 4.27 -6.52
CA SER A 259 7.27 5.42 -5.72
C SER A 259 6.86 6.66 -6.50
N ARG A 260 5.61 7.13 -6.34
CA ARG A 260 5.29 8.49 -6.79
C ARG A 260 6.06 9.43 -5.88
N SER A 261 7.15 10.02 -6.38
CA SER A 261 7.72 11.24 -5.82
C SER A 261 6.60 12.28 -5.71
N GLU A 262 6.66 13.12 -4.68
CA GLU A 262 5.91 14.37 -4.67
C GLU A 262 6.45 15.19 -5.87
N VAL A 263 5.91 14.97 -7.07
CA VAL A 263 6.23 15.80 -8.24
C VAL A 263 5.52 17.12 -8.02
N ASP A 264 6.32 18.10 -7.66
CA ASP A 264 6.19 19.54 -7.88
C ASP A 264 4.77 19.98 -8.27
N ASP A 265 3.98 20.35 -7.26
CA ASP A 265 2.99 21.41 -7.46
C ASP A 265 3.80 22.69 -7.76
N PRO A 266 3.69 23.30 -8.95
CA PRO A 266 4.54 24.45 -9.33
C PRO A 266 4.38 25.67 -8.41
N ASP A 267 3.37 25.68 -7.53
CA ASP A 267 3.15 26.72 -6.53
C ASP A 267 3.78 26.44 -5.14
N ASP A 268 4.37 25.27 -4.90
CA ASP A 268 4.91 24.89 -3.58
C ASP A 268 6.44 24.85 -3.55
N LYS A 269 7.07 26.02 -3.35
CA LYS A 269 8.51 26.16 -3.11
C LYS A 269 8.93 25.84 -1.67
N THR A 270 8.16 25.03 -0.93
CA THR A 270 8.39 24.85 0.50
C THR A 270 8.56 23.38 0.91
N THR A 271 9.79 23.08 1.31
CA THR A 271 10.25 21.88 2.04
C THR A 271 10.17 20.55 1.30
N VAL A 272 11.31 20.19 0.71
CA VAL A 272 11.73 18.82 0.38
C VAL A 272 11.62 17.95 1.64
N VAL A 273 10.51 17.23 1.80
CA VAL A 273 10.41 16.15 2.79
C VAL A 273 10.51 14.83 2.04
N SER A 274 11.69 14.23 2.09
CA SER A 274 12.03 12.99 1.39
C SER A 274 11.13 11.82 1.80
N GLY A 275 10.21 11.44 0.92
CA GLY A 275 9.47 10.17 0.99
C GLY A 275 8.44 10.07 -0.14
N SER A 276 8.34 8.92 -0.80
CA SER A 276 7.29 8.70 -1.80
C SER A 276 5.90 8.75 -1.14
N LEU A 277 4.89 9.25 -1.86
CA LEU A 277 3.50 9.38 -1.35
C LEU A 277 2.98 8.08 -0.71
N LEU A 278 3.28 6.95 -1.35
CA LEU A 278 2.87 5.63 -0.89
C LEU A 278 3.58 5.23 0.41
N SER A 279 4.87 5.56 0.56
CA SER A 279 5.60 5.29 1.82
C SER A 279 4.94 6.02 3.00
N ARG A 280 4.57 7.30 2.83
CA ARG A 280 3.91 8.06 3.91
C ARG A 280 2.56 7.49 4.30
N LEU A 281 1.74 7.09 3.32
CA LEU A 281 0.47 6.44 3.59
C LEU A 281 0.70 5.16 4.41
N VAL A 282 1.59 4.30 3.96
CA VAL A 282 1.81 2.96 4.53
C VAL A 282 2.54 3.01 5.88
N ASP A 283 3.45 3.96 6.09
CA ASP A 283 4.30 4.01 7.29
C ASP A 283 3.81 5.03 8.33
N SER A 284 3.14 6.11 7.93
CA SER A 284 2.71 7.17 8.87
C SER A 284 1.20 7.14 9.18
N ILE A 285 0.35 6.80 8.21
CA ILE A 285 -1.11 6.84 8.37
C ILE A 285 -1.66 5.45 8.73
N LEU A 286 -1.29 4.41 7.97
CA LEU A 286 -1.78 3.05 8.18
C LEU A 286 -1.01 2.37 9.31
N ARG A 287 -1.59 2.41 10.50
CA ARG A 287 -0.99 1.83 11.70
C ARG A 287 -1.03 0.31 11.65
N GLN A 288 0.03 -0.33 12.13
CA GLN A 288 0.11 -1.78 12.32
C GLN A 288 0.82 -2.10 13.62
N PRO A 289 0.41 -3.18 14.31
CA PRO A 289 1.18 -3.71 15.43
C PRO A 289 2.52 -4.29 14.93
N GLN A 290 3.42 -4.61 15.86
CA GLN A 290 4.67 -5.30 15.53
C GLN A 290 4.44 -6.67 14.90
N THR A 291 3.36 -7.34 15.29
CA THR A 291 2.90 -8.61 14.71
C THR A 291 2.20 -8.45 13.37
N GLY A 292 1.93 -7.23 12.92
CA GLY A 292 1.28 -6.97 11.64
C GLY A 292 2.18 -7.37 10.46
N ARG A 293 1.57 -7.79 9.35
CA ARG A 293 2.27 -8.23 8.13
C ARG A 293 1.86 -7.39 6.94
N ARG A 294 2.70 -7.40 5.91
CA ARG A 294 2.38 -6.75 4.63
C ARG A 294 2.59 -7.72 3.47
N LEU A 295 1.67 -7.65 2.52
CA LEU A 295 1.72 -8.38 1.26
C LEU A 295 1.81 -7.35 0.13
N CYS A 296 2.96 -7.28 -0.54
CA CYS A 296 3.19 -6.38 -1.66
C CYS A 296 2.87 -7.11 -2.97
N LEU A 297 2.08 -6.52 -3.85
CA LEU A 297 1.77 -7.05 -5.17
C LEU A 297 2.49 -6.22 -6.24
N THR A 298 3.11 -6.89 -7.20
CA THR A 298 3.73 -6.25 -8.36
C THR A 298 3.74 -7.20 -9.55
N ALA A 299 3.58 -6.69 -10.77
CA ALA A 299 3.70 -7.52 -11.98
C ALA A 299 5.07 -7.43 -12.66
N THR A 300 5.76 -6.31 -12.45
CA THR A 300 6.99 -5.91 -13.15
C THR A 300 8.17 -5.74 -12.18
N PRO A 301 8.48 -6.73 -11.32
CA PRO A 301 9.60 -6.63 -10.39
C PRO A 301 10.96 -6.58 -11.10
N MET A 302 11.06 -7.04 -12.35
CA MET A 302 12.33 -7.09 -13.10
C MET A 302 12.68 -5.77 -13.79
N GLU A 303 11.75 -4.81 -13.83
CA GLU A 303 12.02 -3.44 -14.28
C GLU A 303 12.61 -2.58 -13.14
N LEU A 304 12.84 -3.18 -11.97
CA LEU A 304 13.28 -2.47 -10.77
C LEU A 304 14.79 -2.41 -10.67
N GLU A 305 15.30 -1.21 -10.38
CA GLU A 305 16.66 -0.98 -9.94
C GLU A 305 16.92 -1.63 -8.56
N PRO A 306 18.17 -1.91 -8.17
CA PRO A 306 18.49 -2.55 -6.90
C PRO A 306 17.92 -1.83 -5.68
N SER A 307 17.94 -0.49 -5.70
CA SER A 307 17.36 0.34 -4.65
C SER A 307 15.85 0.12 -4.52
N GLN A 308 15.13 -0.01 -5.64
CA GLN A 308 13.70 -0.25 -5.67
C GLN A 308 13.34 -1.65 -5.15
N TRP A 309 14.18 -2.66 -5.37
CA TRP A 309 14.03 -3.97 -4.75
C TRP A 309 14.14 -3.90 -3.23
N LEU A 310 15.15 -3.20 -2.71
CA LEU A 310 15.32 -3.01 -1.27
C LEU A 310 14.14 -2.25 -0.67
N ASP A 311 13.65 -1.22 -1.35
CA ASP A 311 12.46 -0.47 -0.92
C ASP A 311 11.21 -1.34 -0.93
N LEU A 312 11.03 -2.21 -1.93
CA LEU A 312 9.90 -3.14 -2.01
C LEU A 312 9.94 -4.17 -0.86
N LEU A 313 11.11 -4.75 -0.57
CA LEU A 313 11.28 -5.73 0.50
C LEU A 313 11.14 -5.11 1.89
N LYS A 314 11.67 -3.90 2.10
CA LYS A 314 11.45 -3.09 3.31
C LYS A 314 9.99 -2.74 3.47
N ARG A 315 9.33 -2.31 2.39
CA ARG A 315 7.90 -1.99 2.36
C ARG A 315 7.05 -3.20 2.74
N ALA A 316 7.42 -4.40 2.29
CA ALA A 316 6.77 -5.63 2.71
C ALA A 316 7.01 -5.98 4.20
N ARG A 317 8.03 -5.39 4.87
CA ARG A 317 8.56 -5.85 6.16
C ARG A 317 9.10 -7.28 6.09
N SER A 318 9.87 -7.55 5.04
CA SER A 318 10.57 -8.84 4.90
C SER A 318 11.67 -8.95 5.96
N ASP A 319 11.78 -10.09 6.64
CA ASP A 319 12.86 -10.33 7.62
C ASP A 319 14.19 -10.66 6.92
N LEU A 320 14.82 -9.61 6.39
CA LEU A 320 16.07 -9.74 5.65
C LEU A 320 17.24 -10.13 6.56
N ASN A 321 17.24 -9.69 7.82
CA ASN A 321 18.35 -9.96 8.74
C ASN A 321 18.56 -11.46 8.95
N ALA A 322 17.47 -12.23 9.10
CA ALA A 322 17.56 -13.67 9.29
C ALA A 322 18.22 -14.38 8.09
N VAL A 323 17.89 -13.99 6.85
CA VAL A 323 18.51 -14.59 5.66
C VAL A 323 19.95 -14.15 5.48
N GLU A 324 20.27 -12.88 5.73
CA GLU A 324 21.61 -12.32 5.55
C GLU A 324 22.63 -12.97 6.50
N VAL A 325 22.23 -13.20 7.76
CA VAL A 325 23.04 -13.93 8.74
C VAL A 325 23.28 -15.37 8.28
N LYS A 326 22.22 -16.06 7.85
CA LYS A 326 22.30 -17.46 7.40
C LYS A 326 23.18 -17.63 6.16
N LYS A 327 23.09 -16.69 5.22
CA LYS A 327 23.81 -16.72 3.94
C LYS A 327 25.19 -16.05 3.98
N LYS A 328 25.52 -15.35 5.07
CA LYS A 328 26.75 -14.54 5.21
C LYS A 328 26.96 -13.54 4.07
N LYS A 329 25.86 -13.06 3.49
CA LYS A 329 25.84 -12.17 2.33
C LYS A 329 24.59 -11.32 2.39
N THR A 330 24.72 -10.02 2.10
CA THR A 330 23.58 -9.11 2.12
C THR A 330 22.70 -9.31 0.89
N VAL A 331 21.40 -9.06 1.07
CA VAL A 331 20.41 -9.06 -0.01
C VAL A 331 20.78 -8.00 -1.04
N LYS A 332 21.23 -6.82 -0.56
CA LYS A 332 21.70 -5.72 -1.42
C LYS A 332 22.80 -6.16 -2.38
N VAL A 333 23.87 -6.78 -1.87
CA VAL A 333 25.01 -7.21 -2.71
C VAL A 333 24.55 -8.25 -3.75
N THR A 334 23.68 -9.18 -3.34
CA THR A 334 23.15 -10.21 -4.26
C THR A 334 22.31 -9.60 -5.39
N ILE A 335 21.51 -8.57 -5.10
CA ILE A 335 20.73 -7.85 -6.13
C ILE A 335 21.66 -7.06 -7.06
N GLU A 336 22.67 -6.37 -6.52
CA GLU A 336 23.64 -5.60 -7.30
C GLU A 336 24.44 -6.48 -8.27
N GLU A 337 24.94 -7.63 -7.79
CA GLU A 337 25.66 -8.60 -8.64
C GLU A 337 24.76 -9.15 -9.76
N PHE A 338 23.50 -9.48 -9.47
CA PHE A 338 22.55 -9.93 -10.48
C PHE A 338 22.31 -8.86 -11.56
N GLN A 339 22.21 -7.59 -11.16
CA GLN A 339 22.01 -6.51 -12.12
C GLN A 339 23.25 -6.27 -12.99
N VAL A 340 24.46 -6.33 -12.40
CA VAL A 340 25.72 -6.22 -13.14
C VAL A 340 25.82 -7.35 -14.16
N ALA A 341 25.65 -8.61 -13.74
CA ALA A 341 25.69 -9.76 -14.65
C ALA A 341 24.64 -9.67 -15.77
N THR A 342 23.45 -9.15 -15.48
CA THR A 342 22.40 -8.91 -16.49
C THR A 342 22.84 -7.86 -17.52
N ARG A 343 23.44 -6.75 -17.07
CA ARG A 343 23.94 -5.69 -17.94
C ARG A 343 25.09 -6.20 -18.82
N ASP A 344 26.02 -6.95 -18.24
CA ASP A 344 27.21 -7.44 -18.94
C ASP A 344 26.84 -8.48 -20.00
N ALA A 345 25.91 -9.39 -19.68
CA ALA A 345 25.35 -10.34 -20.65
C ALA A 345 24.55 -9.66 -21.75
N ALA A 346 23.87 -8.53 -21.47
CA ALA A 346 23.15 -7.77 -22.49
C ALA A 346 24.09 -7.08 -23.49
N ILE A 347 25.30 -6.69 -23.07
CA ILE A 347 26.32 -6.08 -23.94
C ILE A 347 26.88 -7.09 -24.95
N ALA A 348 27.12 -8.33 -24.52
CA ALA A 348 27.69 -9.39 -25.35
C ALA A 348 26.95 -10.73 -25.12
N PRO A 349 25.75 -10.91 -25.72
CA PRO A 349 24.89 -12.05 -25.45
C PRO A 349 25.40 -13.38 -26.02
N ASP A 350 26.37 -13.34 -26.94
CA ASP A 350 26.96 -14.53 -27.56
C ASP A 350 28.18 -15.05 -26.79
N GLU A 351 28.63 -14.35 -25.74
CA GLU A 351 29.79 -14.73 -24.93
C GLU A 351 29.41 -15.72 -23.82
N SER A 352 29.90 -16.96 -23.96
CA SER A 352 29.53 -18.07 -23.05
C SER A 352 29.87 -17.82 -21.57
N GLU A 353 30.97 -17.12 -21.28
CA GLU A 353 31.40 -16.79 -19.92
C GLU A 353 30.39 -15.85 -19.22
N ARG A 354 30.00 -14.76 -19.89
CA ARG A 354 29.00 -13.81 -19.36
C ARG A 354 27.63 -14.44 -19.15
N LEU A 355 27.23 -15.36 -20.04
CA LEU A 355 26.00 -16.13 -19.87
C LEU A 355 26.09 -17.04 -18.63
N ALA A 356 27.24 -17.68 -18.40
CA ALA A 356 27.45 -18.50 -17.21
C ALA A 356 27.41 -17.67 -15.92
N GLU A 357 28.02 -16.48 -15.93
CA GLU A 357 27.95 -15.52 -14.82
C GLU A 357 26.51 -15.07 -14.53
N LEU A 358 25.74 -14.72 -15.56
CA LEU A 358 24.33 -14.38 -15.42
C LEU A 358 23.51 -15.54 -14.83
N ILE A 359 23.74 -16.77 -15.29
CA ILE A 359 23.05 -17.95 -14.74
C ILE A 359 23.37 -18.13 -13.25
N ASN A 360 24.64 -17.99 -12.86
CA ASN A 360 25.07 -18.12 -11.48
C ASN A 360 24.49 -17.01 -10.59
N ALA A 361 24.55 -15.76 -11.05
CA ALA A 361 23.98 -14.61 -10.35
C ALA A 361 22.45 -14.72 -10.21
N SER A 362 21.76 -15.21 -11.25
CA SER A 362 20.32 -15.46 -11.23
C SER A 362 19.93 -16.54 -10.20
N LYS A 363 20.67 -17.65 -10.14
CA LYS A 363 20.46 -18.69 -9.11
C LYS A 363 20.68 -18.16 -7.70
N ALA A 364 21.73 -17.35 -7.50
CA ALA A 364 22.01 -16.74 -6.20
C ALA A 364 20.90 -15.75 -5.79
N PHE A 365 20.42 -14.95 -6.73
CA PHE A 365 19.30 -14.04 -6.55
C PHE A 365 18.01 -14.77 -6.16
N GLU A 366 17.66 -15.84 -6.89
CA GLU A 366 16.50 -16.66 -6.59
C GLU A 366 16.62 -17.32 -5.20
N ASP A 367 17.76 -17.95 -4.91
CA ASP A 367 18.00 -18.61 -3.62
C ASP A 367 17.96 -17.65 -2.42
N MET A 368 18.37 -16.39 -2.63
CA MET A 368 18.29 -15.34 -1.61
C MET A 368 16.85 -14.87 -1.37
N LEU A 369 16.02 -14.77 -2.42
CA LEU A 369 14.70 -14.14 -2.33
C LEU A 369 13.51 -15.12 -2.24
N LYS A 370 13.71 -16.42 -2.49
CA LYS A 370 12.64 -17.44 -2.55
C LYS A 370 11.73 -17.57 -1.32
N ASP A 371 12.17 -17.06 -0.16
CA ASP A 371 11.38 -17.07 1.07
C ASP A 371 10.55 -15.78 1.27
N PHE A 372 10.79 -14.76 0.45
CA PHE A 372 10.09 -13.47 0.53
C PHE A 372 9.33 -13.14 -0.75
N VAL A 373 9.76 -13.68 -1.89
CA VAL A 373 9.22 -13.37 -3.21
C VAL A 373 8.75 -14.65 -3.88
N THR A 374 7.52 -14.63 -4.40
CA THR A 374 7.03 -15.65 -5.32
C THR A 374 6.63 -14.99 -6.65
N ARG A 375 6.82 -15.70 -7.75
CA ARG A 375 6.51 -15.23 -9.10
C ARG A 375 6.05 -16.40 -9.95
N ARG A 376 4.78 -16.38 -10.32
CA ARG A 376 4.21 -17.22 -11.38
C ARG A 376 4.29 -16.51 -12.72
N ARG A 377 4.63 -17.26 -13.76
CA ARG A 377 4.67 -16.76 -15.13
C ARG A 377 3.46 -17.21 -15.91
N ARG A 378 3.02 -16.41 -16.88
CA ARG A 378 1.82 -16.73 -17.67
C ARG A 378 2.03 -17.94 -18.59
N ASN A 379 3.27 -18.26 -18.94
CA ASN A 379 3.60 -19.47 -19.71
C ASN A 379 3.51 -20.77 -18.89
N GLU A 380 3.34 -20.68 -17.57
CA GLU A 380 3.08 -21.83 -16.70
C GLU A 380 1.58 -22.18 -16.63
N ASP A 381 0.71 -21.32 -17.16
CA ASP A 381 -0.73 -21.55 -17.25
C ASP A 381 -1.05 -22.70 -18.22
N GLU A 382 -1.87 -23.66 -17.80
CA GLU A 382 -2.25 -24.84 -18.58
C GLU A 382 -2.86 -24.46 -19.94
N ILE A 383 -3.65 -23.38 -20.01
CA ILE A 383 -4.25 -22.91 -21.26
C ILE A 383 -3.16 -22.44 -22.23
N ILE A 384 -2.16 -21.73 -21.71
CA ILE A 384 -1.04 -21.22 -22.52
C ILE A 384 -0.11 -22.36 -22.93
N GLN A 385 0.17 -23.31 -22.04
CA GLN A 385 0.94 -24.51 -22.37
C GLN A 385 0.24 -25.36 -23.43
N HIS A 386 -1.07 -25.56 -23.28
CA HIS A 386 -1.89 -26.30 -24.23
C HIS A 386 -2.03 -25.57 -25.58
N PHE A 387 -2.16 -24.24 -25.57
CA PHE A 387 -2.11 -23.43 -26.79
C PHE A 387 -0.74 -23.55 -27.47
N SER A 388 0.35 -23.44 -26.69
CA SER A 388 1.72 -23.54 -27.20
C SER A 388 2.04 -24.94 -27.75
N SER A 389 1.55 -26.01 -27.13
CA SER A 389 1.75 -27.38 -27.61
C SER A 389 0.97 -27.66 -28.90
N ARG A 390 -0.20 -27.02 -29.07
CA ARG A 390 -1.03 -27.12 -30.29
C ARG A 390 -0.56 -26.24 -31.44
N LEU A 391 0.21 -25.19 -31.19
CA LEU A 391 0.78 -24.33 -32.24
C LEU A 391 1.78 -25.06 -33.16
N GLY A 392 2.18 -26.28 -32.80
CA GLY A 392 3.21 -27.03 -33.51
C GLY A 392 4.58 -26.41 -33.26
N GLN A 393 5.58 -27.23 -32.98
CA GLN A 393 6.96 -26.76 -32.90
C GLN A 393 7.37 -26.23 -34.28
N SER A 394 7.23 -24.93 -34.52
CA SER A 394 7.92 -24.28 -35.64
C SER A 394 9.40 -24.20 -35.27
N ASN A 395 10.10 -25.34 -35.37
CA ASN A 395 11.55 -25.57 -35.25
C ASN A 395 12.35 -24.28 -35.15
N GLY A 396 12.52 -23.74 -33.93
CA GLY A 396 13.42 -22.60 -33.66
C GLY A 396 13.27 -21.39 -34.59
N LYS A 397 12.17 -21.25 -35.34
CA LYS A 397 12.03 -20.13 -36.27
C LYS A 397 11.58 -18.93 -35.44
N PRO A 398 12.32 -17.81 -35.51
CA PRO A 398 11.87 -16.58 -34.88
C PRO A 398 10.45 -16.26 -35.39
N HIS A 399 9.64 -15.60 -34.53
CA HIS A 399 8.27 -15.15 -34.81
C HIS A 399 8.13 -14.68 -36.28
N PRO A 400 6.99 -14.85 -36.99
CA PRO A 400 6.84 -14.49 -38.41
C PRO A 400 7.37 -13.10 -38.81
N HIS A 401 7.36 -12.13 -37.89
CA HIS A 401 7.88 -10.77 -38.06
C HIS A 401 9.40 -10.62 -37.91
N ARG A 402 10.10 -11.69 -37.55
CA ARG A 402 11.53 -11.70 -37.22
C ARG A 402 12.25 -12.69 -38.14
N ARG A 403 11.92 -12.69 -39.43
CA ARG A 403 12.76 -13.30 -40.48
C ARG A 403 14.04 -12.46 -40.63
N SER A 404 15.01 -12.67 -39.76
CA SER A 404 16.34 -12.10 -39.91
C SER A 404 17.03 -12.77 -41.10
N ARG A 405 17.17 -12.03 -42.22
CA ARG A 405 18.12 -12.39 -43.27
C ARG A 405 19.49 -11.88 -42.85
N PRO A 406 20.53 -12.73 -42.76
CA PRO A 406 21.90 -12.25 -42.62
C PRO A 406 22.20 -11.33 -43.81
N LEU A 407 22.53 -10.07 -43.54
CA LEU A 407 23.11 -9.19 -44.54
C LEU A 407 24.64 -9.42 -44.49
N PRO A 408 25.26 -9.92 -45.57
CA PRO A 408 26.72 -10.00 -45.62
C PRO A 408 27.27 -8.57 -45.66
N ILE A 409 27.82 -8.12 -44.53
CA ILE A 409 28.61 -6.89 -44.48
C ILE A 409 30.01 -7.28 -44.94
N GLY A 410 30.30 -7.02 -46.22
CA GLY A 410 31.67 -7.06 -46.71
C GLY A 410 32.45 -5.90 -46.07
N TRP A 411 33.62 -6.19 -45.51
CA TRP A 411 34.50 -5.22 -44.85
C TRP A 411 35.02 -4.08 -45.76
N ALA A 412 34.58 -4.01 -47.02
CA ALA A 412 35.05 -3.04 -48.00
C ALA A 412 34.12 -1.84 -48.24
N ASP A 413 32.85 -1.86 -47.83
CA ASP A 413 31.90 -0.78 -48.14
C ASP A 413 31.16 -0.27 -46.91
N GLY A 414 31.88 0.46 -46.05
CA GLY A 414 31.29 1.30 -45.02
C GLY A 414 30.57 2.51 -45.61
N ARG A 415 29.39 2.33 -46.20
CA ARG A 415 28.42 3.41 -46.43
C ARG A 415 27.00 2.91 -46.19
N CYS A 416 26.36 3.40 -45.13
CA CYS A 416 24.92 3.29 -44.91
C CYS A 416 24.18 3.92 -46.11
N PRO A 417 23.33 3.19 -46.85
CA PRO A 417 22.41 3.81 -47.78
C PRO A 417 21.30 4.49 -46.96
N GLY A 418 21.13 5.80 -47.16
CA GLY A 418 20.04 6.57 -46.57
C GLY A 418 18.68 6.01 -47.00
N ILE A 419 17.77 5.90 -46.04
CA ILE A 419 16.37 5.55 -46.27
C ILE A 419 15.57 6.84 -46.13
N CYS A 420 14.98 7.29 -47.24
CA CYS A 420 13.88 8.27 -47.28
C CYS A 420 12.58 7.64 -46.76
#